data_AF-A0A9E3DTR2-F1
#
_entry.id   AF-A0A9E3DTR2-F1
#
_cell.length_a   1.000
_cell.length_b   1.000
_cell.length_c   1.000
_cell.angle_alpha   90.00
_cell.angle_beta   90.00
_cell.angle_gamma   90.00
#
_symmetry.space_group_name_H-M   'P 1'
#
loop_
_entity.id
_entity.type
_entity.pdbx_description
1 polymer ?
#
loop_
_entity_poly.entity_id
_entity_poly.type
_entity_poly.pdbx_seq_one_letter_code
_entity_poly.pdbx_strand_id
1 'polypeptide(L)'
;TLLHALREELTVTSPKAGCQQGGCGACTVLIDGEPRRACLTPLAAVDGAQITTVEGLGTPEDLGPVQAAFYQHYAAQCGFCTSGFMMAAQALIDRGNQLSEQEVIEALSGHVCRCTGYVKILAAVSAAARGEVDPTRVEVASGPQGEDAIRMIPGSPA
;
A
#
# COMPACT_ATOMS: atom_id res chain seq x y z
N THR A 1 -3.50 -0.64 -19.96
CA THR A 1 -2.31 -0.98 -19.15
C THR A 1 -2.73 -1.95 -18.05
N LEU A 2 -1.78 -2.58 -17.36
CA LEU A 2 -2.11 -3.44 -16.21
C LEU A 2 -2.96 -2.67 -15.18
N LEU A 3 -2.64 -1.40 -14.92
CA LEU A 3 -3.42 -0.56 -14.01
C LEU A 3 -4.89 -0.44 -14.43
N HIS A 4 -5.16 -0.23 -15.71
CA HIS A 4 -6.53 -0.12 -16.21
C HIS A 4 -7.29 -1.44 -16.05
N ALA A 5 -6.67 -2.56 -16.43
CA ALA A 5 -7.29 -3.89 -16.27
C ALA A 5 -7.63 -4.19 -14.80
N LEU A 6 -6.69 -3.94 -13.88
CA LEU A 6 -6.92 -4.14 -12.45
C LEU A 6 -8.08 -3.29 -11.94
N ARG A 7 -8.11 -1.99 -12.26
CA ARG A 7 -9.05 -1.05 -11.65
C ARG A 7 -10.43 -1.10 -12.28
N GLU A 8 -10.50 -1.11 -13.61
CA GLU A 8 -11.75 -0.86 -14.35
C GLU A 8 -12.43 -2.17 -14.76
N GLU A 9 -11.65 -3.23 -15.05
CA GLU A 9 -12.20 -4.53 -15.46
C GLU A 9 -12.35 -5.49 -14.26
N LEU A 10 -11.37 -5.50 -13.35
CA LEU A 10 -11.33 -6.40 -12.20
C LEU A 10 -11.75 -5.74 -10.88
N THR A 11 -12.01 -4.44 -10.87
CA THR A 11 -12.44 -3.68 -9.69
C THR A 11 -11.44 -3.72 -8.52
N VAL A 12 -10.17 -4.07 -8.78
CA VAL A 12 -9.06 -4.01 -7.83
C VAL A 12 -8.51 -2.58 -7.81
N THR A 13 -9.07 -1.77 -6.92
CA THR A 13 -8.82 -0.32 -6.91
C THR A 13 -7.68 0.13 -6.00
N SER A 14 -6.98 -0.80 -5.32
CA SER A 14 -5.86 -0.45 -4.45
C SER A 14 -4.67 0.18 -5.19
N PRO A 15 -4.26 -0.25 -6.40
CA PRO A 15 -3.23 0.46 -7.15
C PRO A 15 -3.85 1.76 -7.67
N LYS A 16 -3.24 2.90 -7.36
CA LYS A 16 -3.84 4.20 -7.64
C LYS A 16 -3.33 4.81 -8.94
N ALA A 17 -4.26 5.39 -9.69
CA ALA A 17 -3.97 6.17 -10.89
C ALA A 17 -3.57 7.62 -10.54
N GLY A 18 -2.43 7.78 -9.86
CA GLY A 18 -1.95 9.10 -9.41
C GLY A 18 -1.41 9.97 -10.55
N CYS A 19 -0.18 9.72 -11.00
CA CYS A 19 0.44 10.48 -12.08
C CYS A 19 0.32 9.83 -13.48
N GLN A 20 0.05 8.53 -13.53
CA GLN A 20 -0.02 7.72 -14.77
C GLN A 20 1.22 7.76 -15.70
N GLN A 21 2.36 8.25 -15.20
CA GLN A 21 3.63 8.38 -15.94
C GLN A 21 4.83 7.78 -15.19
N GLY A 22 4.57 6.89 -14.21
CA GLY A 22 5.60 6.19 -13.44
C GLY A 22 6.24 6.94 -12.27
N GLY A 23 6.03 8.26 -12.16
CA GLY A 23 6.73 9.09 -11.17
C GLY A 23 6.29 8.93 -9.70
N CYS A 24 4.98 8.80 -9.42
CA CYS A 24 4.48 8.85 -8.03
C CYS A 24 4.55 7.50 -7.28
N GLY A 25 4.61 6.39 -8.01
CA GLY A 25 4.62 5.04 -7.44
C GLY A 25 3.35 4.51 -6.76
N ALA A 26 2.26 5.28 -6.69
CA ALA A 26 1.02 4.81 -6.06
C ALA A 26 0.33 3.62 -6.78
N CYS A 27 0.77 3.28 -7.99
CA CYS A 27 0.28 2.14 -8.79
C CYS A 27 1.16 0.90 -8.69
N THR A 28 2.13 0.86 -7.76
CA THR A 28 3.02 -0.30 -7.62
C THR A 28 2.22 -1.55 -7.25
N VAL A 29 2.51 -2.63 -7.97
CA VAL A 29 2.06 -4.01 -7.72
C VAL A 29 3.28 -4.93 -7.79
N LEU A 30 3.16 -6.17 -7.32
CA LEU A 30 4.19 -7.18 -7.57
C LEU A 30 3.83 -7.98 -8.82
N ILE A 31 4.83 -8.22 -9.66
CA ILE A 31 4.77 -9.09 -10.82
C ILE A 31 5.86 -10.13 -10.61
N ASP A 32 5.46 -11.38 -10.36
CA ASP A 32 6.36 -12.48 -10.00
C ASP A 32 7.29 -12.10 -8.82
N GLY A 33 6.72 -11.43 -7.80
CA GLY A 33 7.43 -10.98 -6.61
C GLY A 33 8.18 -9.65 -6.75
N GLU A 34 8.35 -9.11 -7.96
CA GLU A 34 9.09 -7.86 -8.18
C GLU A 34 8.18 -6.63 -8.30
N PRO A 35 8.52 -5.48 -7.69
CA PRO A 35 7.69 -4.30 -7.70
C PRO A 35 7.73 -3.62 -9.07
N ARG A 36 6.56 -3.39 -9.68
CA ARG A 36 6.44 -2.78 -11.00
C ARG A 36 5.36 -1.71 -11.04
N ARG A 37 5.55 -0.71 -11.91
CA ARG A 37 4.57 0.37 -12.15
C ARG A 37 3.45 -0.12 -13.05
N ALA A 38 2.29 -0.49 -12.48
CA ALA A 38 1.17 -0.96 -13.26
C ALA A 38 0.70 0.04 -14.35
N CYS A 39 0.90 1.35 -14.15
CA CYS A 39 0.55 2.37 -15.15
C CYS A 39 1.43 2.34 -16.41
N LEU A 40 2.66 1.82 -16.32
CA LEU A 40 3.58 1.72 -17.44
C LEU A 40 3.64 0.30 -18.03
N THR A 41 3.07 -0.69 -17.35
CA THR A 41 3.11 -2.09 -17.77
C THR A 41 2.02 -2.38 -18.82
N PRO A 42 2.38 -2.80 -20.04
CA PRO A 42 1.43 -3.31 -21.02
C PRO A 42 0.80 -4.62 -20.52
N LEU A 43 -0.50 -4.81 -20.74
CA LEU A 43 -1.20 -6.02 -20.27
C LEU A 43 -0.66 -7.30 -20.94
N ALA A 44 -0.31 -7.21 -22.23
CA ALA A 44 0.28 -8.33 -22.97
C ALA A 44 1.67 -8.77 -22.42
N ALA A 45 2.34 -7.93 -21.64
CA ALA A 45 3.66 -8.23 -21.08
C ALA A 45 3.59 -9.05 -19.77
N VAL A 46 2.38 -9.31 -19.27
CA VAL A 46 2.16 -10.02 -17.99
C VAL A 46 1.31 -11.27 -18.17
N ASP A 47 1.23 -11.78 -19.40
CA ASP A 47 0.56 -13.04 -19.66
C ASP A 47 1.24 -14.19 -18.89
N GLY A 48 0.45 -14.96 -18.16
CA GLY A 48 0.94 -16.03 -17.27
C GLY A 48 1.68 -15.58 -16.00
N ALA A 49 1.88 -14.28 -15.77
CA ALA A 49 2.58 -13.77 -14.59
C ALA A 49 1.67 -13.77 -13.35
N GLN A 50 2.28 -13.94 -12.17
CA GLN A 50 1.57 -13.78 -10.91
C GLN A 50 1.53 -12.31 -10.52
N ILE A 51 0.32 -11.76 -10.37
CA ILE A 51 0.11 -10.36 -9.96
C ILE A 51 -0.39 -10.32 -8.50
N THR A 52 0.37 -9.66 -7.64
CA THR A 52 -0.02 -9.42 -6.24
C THR A 52 -0.25 -7.93 -6.00
N THR A 53 -1.40 -7.59 -5.44
CA THR A 53 -1.76 -6.24 -4.97
C THR A 53 -1.84 -6.21 -3.44
N VAL A 54 -2.20 -5.08 -2.84
CA VAL A 54 -2.21 -4.95 -1.37
C VAL A 54 -3.22 -5.90 -0.72
N GLU A 55 -4.27 -6.27 -1.44
CA GLU A 55 -5.26 -7.27 -1.07
C GLU A 55 -4.66 -8.67 -0.90
N GLY A 56 -3.51 -8.95 -1.52
CA GLY A 56 -2.79 -10.21 -1.37
C GLY A 56 -1.83 -10.25 -0.17
N LEU A 57 -1.68 -9.16 0.58
CA LEU A 57 -0.77 -9.11 1.74
C LEU A 57 -1.42 -9.56 3.06
N GLY A 58 -2.75 -9.58 3.12
CA GLY A 58 -3.54 -9.88 4.31
C GLY A 58 -4.93 -9.25 4.21
N THR A 59 -5.78 -9.53 5.20
CA THR A 59 -7.16 -9.03 5.27
C THR A 59 -7.31 -8.02 6.41
N PRO A 60 -8.41 -7.24 6.48
CA PRO A 60 -8.65 -6.36 7.61
C PRO A 60 -8.63 -7.08 8.97
N GLU A 61 -9.06 -8.34 9.02
CA GLU A 61 -9.10 -9.18 10.23
C GLU A 61 -7.77 -9.89 10.52
N ASP A 62 -6.95 -10.11 9.49
CA ASP A 62 -5.65 -10.79 9.59
C ASP A 62 -4.62 -10.08 8.71
N LEU A 63 -4.04 -9.01 9.27
CA LEU A 63 -3.12 -8.14 8.56
C LEU A 63 -1.77 -8.82 8.36
N GLY A 64 -1.20 -8.65 7.16
CA GLY A 64 0.20 -9.00 6.93
C GLY A 64 1.17 -8.11 7.72
N PRO A 65 2.43 -8.53 7.91
CA PRO A 65 3.43 -7.78 8.69
C PRO A 65 3.59 -6.33 8.23
N VAL A 66 3.65 -6.07 6.92
CA VAL A 66 3.76 -4.71 6.37
C VAL A 66 2.49 -3.89 6.65
N GLN A 67 1.30 -4.49 6.53
CA GLN A 67 0.04 -3.81 6.80
C GLN A 67 -0.07 -3.43 8.28
N ALA A 68 0.23 -4.36 9.19
CA ALA A 68 0.25 -4.13 10.63
C ALA A 68 1.27 -3.04 11.01
N ALA A 69 2.44 -3.02 10.40
CA ALA A 69 3.46 -2.01 10.66
C ALA A 69 2.97 -0.60 10.30
N PHE A 70 2.32 -0.46 9.14
CA PHE A 70 1.80 0.83 8.71
C PHE A 70 0.70 1.33 9.64
N TYR A 71 -0.14 0.42 10.14
CA TYR A 71 -1.15 0.73 11.14
C TYR A 71 -0.51 1.23 12.45
N GLN A 72 0.38 0.42 13.05
CA GLN A 72 0.98 0.69 14.36
C GLN A 72 1.85 1.95 14.40
N HIS A 73 2.50 2.27 13.28
CA HIS A 73 3.37 3.44 13.17
C HIS A 73 2.66 4.69 12.64
N TYR A 74 1.35 4.64 12.37
CA TYR A 74 0.60 5.75 11.76
C TYR A 74 1.24 6.21 10.43
N ALA A 75 1.64 5.24 9.61
CA ALA A 75 2.34 5.48 8.34
C ALA A 75 1.39 5.85 7.19
N ALA A 76 0.10 6.04 7.49
CA ALA A 76 -0.91 6.51 6.54
C ALA A 76 -1.65 7.72 7.13
N GLN A 77 -1.93 8.70 6.26
CA GLN A 77 -2.84 9.81 6.55
C GLN A 77 -4.00 9.77 5.54
N CYS A 78 -3.85 10.39 4.36
CA CYS A 78 -4.87 10.33 3.32
C CYS A 78 -5.03 8.94 2.67
N GLY A 79 -4.06 8.04 2.87
CA GLY A 79 -4.10 6.66 2.38
C GLY A 79 -3.78 6.46 0.89
N PHE A 80 -3.71 7.52 0.08
CA PHE A 80 -3.60 7.38 -1.38
C PHE A 80 -2.32 6.68 -1.85
N CYS A 81 -1.17 7.00 -1.26
CA CYS A 81 0.11 6.39 -1.62
C CYS A 81 0.35 5.03 -0.92
N THR A 82 -0.46 4.68 0.07
CA THR A 82 -0.17 3.62 1.04
C THR A 82 0.02 2.26 0.38
N SER A 83 -0.87 1.86 -0.55
CA SER A 83 -0.76 0.59 -1.26
C SER A 83 0.57 0.46 -2.01
N GLY A 84 0.98 1.50 -2.74
CA GLY A 84 2.24 1.49 -3.48
C GLY A 84 3.47 1.34 -2.58
N PHE A 85 3.50 2.03 -1.44
CA PHE A 85 4.55 1.88 -0.44
C PHE A 85 4.57 0.47 0.17
N MET A 86 3.40 -0.10 0.50
CA MET A 86 3.30 -1.44 1.06
C MET A 86 3.84 -2.50 0.09
N MET A 87 3.51 -2.42 -1.21
CA MET A 87 4.03 -3.37 -2.19
C MET A 87 5.56 -3.29 -2.32
N ALA A 88 6.11 -2.07 -2.34
CA ALA A 88 7.56 -1.89 -2.41
C ALA A 88 8.28 -2.39 -1.15
N ALA A 89 7.70 -2.14 0.03
CA ALA A 89 8.20 -2.65 1.29
C ALA A 89 8.15 -4.19 1.36
N GLN A 90 7.06 -4.80 0.92
CA GLN A 90 6.92 -6.26 0.88
C GLN A 90 8.02 -6.89 0.01
N ALA A 91 8.19 -6.39 -1.22
CA ALA A 91 9.22 -6.90 -2.13
C ALA A 91 10.64 -6.78 -1.57
N LEU A 92 10.90 -5.72 -0.80
CA LEU A 92 12.19 -5.52 -0.15
C LEU A 92 12.42 -6.54 0.97
N ILE A 93 11.41 -6.77 1.80
CA ILE A 93 11.48 -7.68 2.96
C ILE A 93 11.57 -9.15 2.51
N ASP A 94 10.86 -9.53 1.46
CA ASP A 94 10.86 -10.90 0.93
C ASP A 94 12.24 -11.35 0.41
N ARG A 95 13.18 -10.42 0.20
CA ARG A 95 14.58 -10.73 -0.15
C ARG A 95 15.37 -11.36 1.00
N GLY A 96 14.86 -11.33 2.23
CA GLY A 96 15.35 -12.14 3.35
C GLY A 96 16.68 -11.70 4.00
N ASN A 97 17.18 -10.49 3.71
CA ASN A 97 18.43 -9.97 4.28
C ASN A 97 18.17 -8.95 5.41
N GLN A 98 19.15 -8.76 6.30
CA GLN A 98 19.11 -7.62 7.22
C GLN A 98 19.21 -6.32 6.41
N LEU A 99 18.12 -5.54 6.40
CA LEU A 99 18.02 -4.29 5.68
C LEU A 99 18.60 -3.14 6.50
N SER A 100 19.53 -2.40 5.90
CA SER A 100 19.97 -1.10 6.40
C SER A 100 18.91 -0.02 6.15
N GLU A 101 18.97 1.07 6.92
CA GLU A 101 18.10 2.23 6.70
C GLU A 101 18.25 2.80 5.28
N GLN A 102 19.48 2.81 4.75
CA GLN A 102 19.75 3.31 3.41
C GLN A 102 19.09 2.47 2.32
N GLU A 103 19.05 1.14 2.48
CA GLU A 103 18.35 0.25 1.54
C GLU A 103 16.83 0.47 1.56
N VAL A 104 16.26 0.72 2.75
CA VAL A 104 14.84 1.08 2.88
C VAL A 104 14.56 2.40 2.16
N ILE A 105 15.39 3.42 2.36
CA ILE A 105 15.24 4.72 1.68
C ILE A 105 15.33 4.55 0.17
N GLU A 106 16.33 3.83 -0.32
CA GLU A 106 16.55 3.63 -1.75
C GLU A 106 15.38 2.90 -2.41
N ALA A 107 14.89 1.81 -1.78
CA ALA A 107 13.76 1.04 -2.27
C ALA A 107 12.45 1.87 -2.35
N LEU A 108 12.30 2.84 -1.46
CA LEU A 108 11.11 3.68 -1.38
C LEU A 108 11.24 5.02 -2.12
N SER A 109 12.44 5.38 -2.60
CA SER A 109 12.73 6.66 -3.27
C SER A 109 11.81 6.97 -4.47
N GLY A 110 11.31 5.94 -5.14
CA GLY A 110 10.34 6.07 -6.23
C GLY A 110 8.90 6.33 -5.79
N HIS A 111 8.60 6.49 -4.50
CA HIS A 111 7.23 6.63 -4.01
C HIS A 111 7.03 8.02 -3.39
N VAL A 112 6.00 8.73 -3.85
CA VAL A 112 5.72 10.09 -3.40
C VAL A 112 4.61 10.07 -2.36
N CYS A 113 4.88 10.69 -1.21
CA CYS A 113 3.87 10.98 -0.19
C CYS A 113 3.78 12.49 0.02
N ARG A 114 2.55 13.03 0.03
CA ARG A 114 2.31 14.45 0.30
C ARG A 114 1.87 14.76 1.73
N CYS A 115 1.64 13.74 2.55
CA CYS A 115 1.00 13.90 3.85
C CYS A 115 1.94 13.55 5.02
N THR A 116 2.64 12.41 4.96
CA THR A 116 3.37 11.88 6.13
C THR A 116 4.75 12.48 6.35
N GLY A 117 5.36 13.07 5.32
CA GLY A 117 6.77 13.46 5.36
C GLY A 117 7.74 12.28 5.45
N TYR A 118 7.31 11.06 5.09
CA TYR A 118 8.09 9.81 5.00
C TYR A 118 8.57 9.19 6.31
N VAL A 119 8.84 9.98 7.36
CA VAL A 119 9.42 9.49 8.63
C VAL A 119 8.67 8.28 9.21
N LYS A 120 7.33 8.34 9.27
CA LYS A 120 6.51 7.23 9.79
C LYS A 120 6.47 6.01 8.87
N ILE A 121 6.58 6.22 7.55
CA ILE A 121 6.65 5.13 6.57
C ILE A 121 7.98 4.39 6.71
N LEU A 122 9.09 5.11 6.78
CA LEU A 122 10.43 4.52 6.97
C LEU A 122 10.50 3.73 8.28
N ALA A 123 9.95 4.28 9.36
CA ALA A 123 9.87 3.59 10.65
C ALA A 123 9.05 2.29 10.57
N ALA A 124 7.88 2.32 9.90
CA ALA A 124 7.03 1.15 9.72
C ALA A 124 7.73 0.04 8.95
N VAL A 125 8.33 0.37 7.80
CA VAL A 125 9.03 -0.62 6.96
C VAL A 125 10.23 -1.20 7.69
N SER A 126 10.97 -0.37 8.44
CA SER A 126 12.11 -0.84 9.23
C SER A 126 11.69 -1.77 10.37
N ALA A 127 10.57 -1.50 11.04
CA ALA A 127 10.03 -2.37 12.08
C ALA A 127 9.55 -3.71 11.50
N ALA A 128 8.85 -3.68 10.35
CA ALA A 128 8.42 -4.88 9.64
C ALA A 128 9.62 -5.75 9.23
N ALA A 129 10.67 -5.12 8.67
CA ALA A 129 11.90 -5.80 8.28
C ALA A 129 12.64 -6.49 9.43
N ARG A 130 12.56 -5.93 10.65
CA ARG A 130 13.16 -6.52 11.85
C ARG A 130 12.27 -7.55 12.55
N GLY A 131 11.05 -7.79 12.07
CA GLY A 131 10.09 -8.65 12.74
C GLY A 131 9.60 -8.09 14.08
N GLU A 132 9.65 -6.77 14.27
CA GLU A 132 9.26 -6.07 15.51
C GLU A 132 7.76 -5.70 15.53
N VAL A 133 6.99 -6.24 14.58
CA VAL A 133 5.58 -5.92 14.38
C VAL A 133 4.75 -7.13 14.80
N ASP A 134 3.80 -6.91 15.70
CA ASP A 134 2.85 -7.93 16.13
C ASP A 134 1.51 -7.73 15.40
N PRO A 135 1.16 -8.55 14.40
CA PRO A 135 -0.07 -8.38 13.63
C PRO A 135 -1.34 -8.53 14.47
N THR A 136 -1.26 -9.21 15.61
CA THR A 136 -2.43 -9.51 16.47
C THR A 136 -2.84 -8.34 17.37
N ARG A 137 -2.01 -7.29 17.47
CA ARG A 137 -2.25 -6.10 18.29
C ARG A 137 -3.01 -4.98 17.57
N VAL A 138 -3.59 -5.26 16.40
CA VAL A 138 -4.38 -4.28 15.67
C VAL A 138 -5.84 -4.39 16.04
N GLU A 139 -6.35 -3.45 16.84
CA GLU A 139 -7.79 -3.30 17.07
C GLU A 139 -8.42 -2.68 15.83
N VAL A 140 -9.12 -3.49 15.04
CA VAL A 140 -9.97 -3.01 13.95
C VAL A 140 -11.18 -2.36 14.58
N ALA A 141 -11.21 -1.03 14.61
CA ALA A 141 -12.41 -0.31 15.03
C ALA A 141 -13.55 -0.67 14.05
N SER A 142 -14.56 -1.38 14.54
CA SER A 142 -15.80 -1.58 13.80
C SER A 142 -16.42 -0.21 13.55
N GLY A 143 -16.52 0.20 12.28
CA GLY A 143 -17.25 1.41 11.90
C GLY A 143 -18.71 1.35 12.39
N PRO A 144 -19.41 2.49 12.47
CA PRO A 144 -20.81 2.51 12.91
C PRO A 144 -21.65 1.59 12.02
N GLN A 145 -22.37 0.65 12.63
CA GLN A 145 -23.32 -0.24 11.94
C GLN A 145 -24.74 0.31 12.12
N GLY A 146 -25.49 0.48 11.02
CA GLY A 146 -26.89 0.90 11.02
C GLY A 146 -27.16 2.32 10.51
N GLU A 147 -28.44 2.74 10.56
CA GLU A 147 -28.99 4.01 10.03
C GLU A 147 -28.32 5.29 10.57
N ASP A 148 -27.43 5.18 11.56
CA ASP A 148 -26.67 6.30 12.14
C ASP A 148 -25.53 6.83 11.24
N ALA A 149 -25.28 6.21 10.09
CA ALA A 149 -24.21 6.61 9.17
C ALA A 149 -24.45 7.95 8.44
N ILE A 150 -25.65 8.53 8.51
CA ILE A 150 -25.97 9.81 7.83
C ILE A 150 -26.79 10.72 8.76
N ARG A 151 -26.15 11.26 9.81
CA ARG A 151 -26.59 12.55 10.35
C ARG A 151 -25.82 13.65 9.64
N MET A 152 -26.44 14.24 8.62
CA MET A 152 -25.97 15.49 8.05
C MET A 152 -25.84 16.53 9.18
N ILE A 153 -24.65 17.11 9.33
CA ILE A 153 -24.42 18.22 10.26
C ILE A 153 -25.32 19.37 9.78
N PRO A 154 -26.30 19.82 10.57
CA PRO A 154 -27.17 20.91 10.15
C PRO A 154 -26.33 22.18 10.02
N GLY A 155 -26.16 22.69 8.79
CA GLY A 155 -25.59 24.02 8.54
C GLY A 155 -24.39 24.13 7.59
N SER A 156 -24.03 23.11 6.80
CA SER A 156 -23.04 23.32 5.72
C SER A 156 -23.72 24.01 4.52
N PRO A 157 -23.31 25.24 4.14
CA PRO A 157 -23.90 25.93 3.00
C PRO A 157 -23.48 25.22 1.69
N ALA A 158 -24.45 25.16 0.76
CA ALA A 158 -24.32 24.57 -0.57
C ALA A 158 -23.29 25.28 -1.45
#